data_AF-A0A537FV55-F1
#
_entry.id   AF-A0A537FV55-F1
#
_cell.length_a   1.000
_cell.length_b   1.000
_cell.length_c   1.000
_cell.angle_alpha   90.00
_cell.angle_beta   90.00
_cell.angle_gamma   90.00
#
_symmetry.space_group_name_H-M   'P 1'
#
loop_
_entity.id
_entity.type
_entity.pdbx_description
1 polymer ?
#
loop_
_entity_poly.entity_id
_entity_poly.type
_entity_poly.pdbx_seq_one_letter_code
_entity_poly.pdbx_strand_id
1 'polypeptide(L)'
;MKVETHKVARLHALLWGIFSLGGMIAAFLLPVMIYMTAIAYPFGLWPFSSPSGCLYCPTRDPSFLVTGHLLGALFIFVTIAGSLYHGIFRFQTTLTELGLLKYRRALEAVGYFIIFVGIIVLAYYLIAWYLNGTIT
;
A
#
# COMPACT_ATOMS: atom_id res chain seq x y z
N MET A 1 -12.95 -32.80 -14.55
CA MET A 1 -12.43 -31.59 -15.24
C MET A 1 -13.29 -30.35 -15.06
N LYS A 2 -14.61 -30.37 -15.33
CA LYS A 2 -15.49 -29.17 -15.24
C LYS A 2 -15.50 -28.46 -13.88
N VAL A 3 -15.39 -29.21 -12.78
CA VAL A 3 -15.42 -28.64 -11.41
C VAL A 3 -14.15 -27.85 -11.09
N GLU A 4 -12.98 -28.33 -11.53
CA GLU A 4 -11.68 -27.67 -11.32
C GLU A 4 -11.59 -26.36 -12.12
N THR A 5 -12.06 -26.35 -13.37
CA THR A 5 -12.06 -25.15 -14.22
C THR A 5 -12.94 -24.03 -13.64
N HIS A 6 -14.07 -24.37 -13.02
CA HIS A 6 -14.93 -23.37 -12.35
C HIS A 6 -14.27 -22.73 -11.12
N LYS A 7 -13.52 -23.50 -10.31
CA LYS A 7 -12.82 -22.96 -9.14
C LYS A 7 -11.72 -21.97 -9.54
N VAL A 8 -10.91 -22.34 -10.54
CA VAL A 8 -9.83 -21.50 -11.06
C VAL A 8 -10.38 -20.19 -11.62
N ALA A 9 -11.49 -20.25 -12.38
CA ALA A 9 -12.13 -19.06 -12.93
C ALA A 9 -12.65 -18.10 -11.84
N ARG A 10 -13.25 -18.63 -10.76
CA ARG A 10 -13.71 -17.83 -9.63
C ARG A 10 -12.57 -17.15 -8.89
N LEU A 11 -11.49 -17.88 -8.62
CA LEU A 11 -10.30 -17.31 -7.98
C LEU A 11 -9.71 -16.18 -8.83
N HIS A 12 -9.58 -16.40 -10.14
CA HIS A 12 -9.10 -15.37 -11.05
C HIS A 12 -9.98 -14.12 -11.02
N ALA A 13 -11.31 -14.29 -11.06
CA ALA A 13 -12.24 -13.17 -10.98
C ALA A 13 -12.12 -12.39 -9.65
N LEU A 14 -11.93 -13.08 -8.52
CA LEU A 14 -11.73 -12.43 -7.22
C LEU A 14 -10.43 -11.63 -7.17
N LEU A 15 -9.31 -12.23 -7.61
CA LEU A 15 -8.00 -11.57 -7.66
C LEU A 15 -8.05 -10.33 -8.58
N TRP A 16 -8.74 -10.44 -9.71
CA TRP A 16 -8.94 -9.32 -10.62
C TRP A 16 -9.85 -8.21 -10.04
N GLY A 17 -10.85 -8.60 -9.23
CA GLY A 17 -11.66 -7.66 -8.47
C GLY A 17 -10.84 -6.86 -7.45
N ILE A 18 -9.96 -7.54 -6.70
CA ILE A 18 -9.04 -6.88 -5.75
C ILE A 18 -8.06 -5.97 -6.50
N PHE A 19 -7.53 -6.41 -7.65
CA PHE A 19 -6.70 -5.60 -8.53
C PHE A 19 -7.40 -4.29 -8.96
N SER A 20 -8.66 -4.38 -9.36
CA SER A 20 -9.45 -3.24 -9.82
C SER A 20 -9.75 -2.25 -8.68
N LEU A 21 -10.13 -2.77 -7.51
CA LEU A 21 -10.35 -1.96 -6.32
C LEU A 21 -9.05 -1.26 -5.88
N GLY A 22 -7.93 -1.99 -5.86
CA GLY A 22 -6.61 -1.44 -5.57
C GLY A 22 -6.21 -0.33 -6.55
N GLY A 23 -6.54 -0.50 -7.84
CA GLY A 23 -6.30 0.52 -8.86
C GLY A 23 -7.12 1.79 -8.66
N MET A 24 -8.40 1.65 -8.31
CA MET A 24 -9.25 2.78 -7.94
C MET A 24 -8.66 3.53 -6.72
N ILE A 25 -8.34 2.80 -5.65
CA ILE A 25 -7.72 3.35 -4.44
C ILE A 25 -6.44 4.11 -4.79
N ALA A 26 -5.55 3.49 -5.56
CA ALA A 26 -4.30 4.10 -5.98
C ALA A 26 -4.52 5.37 -6.78
N ALA A 27 -5.47 5.39 -7.72
CA ALA A 27 -5.74 6.54 -8.57
C ALA A 27 -6.21 7.78 -7.76
N PHE A 28 -7.01 7.59 -6.71
CA PHE A 28 -7.53 8.71 -5.92
C PHE A 28 -6.62 9.10 -4.75
N LEU A 29 -6.09 8.12 -4.02
CA LEU A 29 -5.44 8.36 -2.72
C LEU A 29 -3.93 8.42 -2.79
N LEU A 30 -3.29 7.67 -3.70
CA LEU A 30 -1.83 7.62 -3.79
C LEU A 30 -1.22 8.99 -4.19
N PRO A 31 -1.78 9.78 -5.13
CA PRO A 31 -1.25 11.11 -5.45
C PRO A 31 -1.26 12.06 -4.25
N VAL A 32 -2.34 12.02 -3.44
CA VAL A 32 -2.44 12.83 -2.23
C VAL A 32 -1.38 12.40 -1.21
N MET A 33 -1.21 11.09 -1.01
CA MET A 33 -0.18 10.56 -0.12
C MET A 33 1.23 10.94 -0.57
N ILE A 34 1.55 10.81 -1.87
CA ILE A 34 2.85 11.22 -2.43
C ILE A 34 3.06 12.72 -2.22
N TYR A 35 2.05 13.55 -2.51
CA TYR A 35 2.15 14.98 -2.29
C TYR A 35 2.42 15.29 -0.82
N MET A 36 1.67 14.71 0.11
CA MET A 36 1.84 15.00 1.54
C MET A 36 3.20 14.54 2.09
N THR A 37 3.62 13.31 1.78
CA THR A 37 4.80 12.70 2.42
C THR A 37 6.11 12.96 1.68
N ALA A 38 6.09 12.98 0.35
CA ALA A 38 7.30 13.12 -0.47
C ALA A 38 7.53 14.56 -0.99
N ILE A 39 6.53 15.45 -0.88
CA ILE A 39 6.64 16.84 -1.33
C ILE A 39 6.38 17.80 -0.17
N ALA A 40 5.15 17.88 0.34
CA ALA A 40 4.76 18.91 1.28
C ALA A 40 5.52 18.86 2.60
N TYR A 41 5.69 17.67 3.19
CA TYR A 41 6.45 17.49 4.42
C TYR A 41 7.95 17.83 4.29
N PRO A 42 8.73 17.24 3.35
CA PRO A 42 10.16 17.53 3.25
C PRO A 42 10.48 18.97 2.81
N PHE A 43 9.60 19.63 2.04
CA PHE A 43 9.80 21.01 1.60
C PHE A 43 9.23 22.06 2.56
N GLY A 44 8.72 21.67 3.72
CA GLY A 44 8.21 22.64 4.68
C GLY A 44 6.88 23.29 4.28
N LEU A 45 6.19 22.77 3.26
CA LEU A 45 4.93 23.31 2.74
C LEU A 45 3.72 22.94 3.60
N TRP A 46 3.94 22.12 4.63
CA TRP A 46 2.92 21.75 5.60
C TRP A 46 2.90 22.76 6.76
N PRO A 47 1.73 23.20 7.24
CA PRO A 47 1.67 24.15 8.35
C PRO A 47 2.31 23.64 9.66
N PHE A 48 2.60 22.35 9.74
CA PHE A 48 3.22 21.70 10.90
C PHE A 48 4.66 21.20 10.64
N SER A 49 5.30 21.57 9.53
CA SER A 49 6.66 21.09 9.19
C SER A 49 7.82 21.93 9.76
N SER A 50 7.57 22.97 10.56
CA SER A 50 8.64 23.77 11.18
C SER A 50 8.75 23.49 12.69
N PRO A 51 9.92 23.03 13.20
CA PRO A 51 10.18 22.95 14.64
C PRO A 51 10.25 24.32 15.32
N SER A 52 10.49 25.39 14.58
CA SER A 52 10.93 26.69 15.11
C SER A 52 9.85 27.78 15.19
N GLY A 53 8.58 27.47 14.85
CA GLY A 53 7.53 28.48 14.74
C GLY A 53 6.34 28.33 15.70
N CYS A 54 6.33 27.34 16.59
CA CYS A 54 5.10 26.86 17.19
C CYS A 54 5.30 26.56 18.68
N LEU A 55 4.85 27.49 19.52
CA LEU A 55 4.91 27.44 20.99
C LEU A 55 4.13 26.25 21.61
N TYR A 56 3.30 25.58 20.79
CA TYR A 56 2.47 24.42 21.16
C TYR A 56 2.63 23.21 20.23
N CYS A 57 3.73 23.14 19.47
CA CYS A 57 3.87 22.00 18.56
C CYS A 57 4.09 20.70 19.33
N PRO A 58 3.49 19.59 18.89
CA PRO A 58 3.59 18.32 19.59
C PRO A 58 5.06 17.91 19.68
N THR A 59 5.49 17.41 20.84
CA THR A 59 6.77 16.68 21.01
C THR A 59 6.82 15.34 20.24
N ARG A 60 5.80 15.05 19.43
CA ARG A 60 5.57 13.80 18.72
C ARG A 60 5.59 14.02 17.22
N ASP A 61 6.00 12.97 16.50
CA ASP A 61 6.01 12.91 15.05
C ASP A 61 4.62 13.29 14.48
N PRO A 62 4.54 14.23 13.52
CA PRO A 62 3.27 14.68 12.93
C PRO A 62 2.51 13.57 12.19
N SER A 63 3.15 12.45 11.85
CA SER A 63 2.47 11.25 11.36
C SER A 63 1.40 10.72 12.35
N PHE A 64 1.54 10.99 13.65
CA PHE A 64 0.56 10.62 14.68
C PHE A 64 -0.81 11.28 14.47
N LEU A 65 -0.89 12.43 13.78
CA LEU A 65 -2.17 13.08 13.45
C LEU A 65 -3.09 12.18 12.60
N VAL A 66 -2.49 11.31 11.80
CA VAL A 66 -3.21 10.34 10.96
C VAL A 66 -3.19 8.97 11.63
N THR A 67 -2.03 8.50 12.05
CA THR A 67 -1.84 7.10 12.48
C THR A 67 -2.18 6.86 13.95
N GLY A 68 -2.39 7.91 14.75
CA GLY A 68 -2.86 7.81 16.15
C GLY A 68 -4.34 7.42 16.28
N HIS A 69 -5.08 7.33 15.17
CA HIS A 69 -6.47 6.92 15.14
C HIS A 69 -6.65 5.68 14.27
N LEU A 70 -7.54 4.76 14.68
CA LEU A 70 -7.82 3.53 13.95
C LEU A 70 -8.22 3.80 12.49
N LEU A 71 -9.07 4.81 12.26
CA LEU A 71 -9.50 5.19 10.92
C LEU A 71 -8.33 5.63 10.03
N GLY A 72 -7.39 6.39 10.56
CA GLY A 72 -6.22 6.82 9.80
C GLY A 72 -5.23 5.67 9.57
N ALA A 73 -5.04 4.78 10.54
CA ALA A 73 -4.27 3.54 10.32
C ALA A 73 -4.89 2.65 9.23
N LEU A 74 -6.21 2.47 9.23
CA LEU A 74 -6.94 1.74 8.18
C LEU A 74 -6.84 2.43 6.82
N PHE A 75 -6.92 3.76 6.79
CA PHE A 75 -6.73 4.56 5.58
C PHE A 75 -5.35 4.31 4.96
N ILE A 76 -4.28 4.35 5.77
CA ILE A 76 -2.91 4.06 5.31
C ILE A 76 -2.80 2.61 4.84
N PHE A 77 -3.35 1.66 5.61
CA PHE A 77 -3.33 0.24 5.25
C PHE A 77 -3.97 0.00 3.89
N VAL A 78 -5.21 0.45 3.70
CA VAL A 78 -5.97 0.24 2.45
C VAL A 78 -5.29 0.93 1.27
N THR A 79 -4.80 2.15 1.46
CA THR A 79 -4.13 2.92 0.41
C THR A 79 -2.84 2.24 -0.05
N ILE A 80 -1.97 1.84 0.87
CA ILE A 80 -0.68 1.23 0.54
C ILE A 80 -0.86 -0.22 0.09
N ALA A 81 -1.64 -1.04 0.80
CA ALA A 81 -1.88 -2.44 0.43
C ALA A 81 -2.60 -2.56 -0.93
N GLY A 82 -3.61 -1.72 -1.16
CA GLY A 82 -4.34 -1.67 -2.43
C GLY A 82 -3.43 -1.27 -3.59
N SER A 83 -2.59 -0.23 -3.39
CA SER A 83 -1.62 0.22 -4.38
C SER A 83 -0.55 -0.84 -4.66
N LEU A 84 -0.04 -1.51 -3.62
CA LEU A 84 0.95 -2.59 -3.75
C LEU A 84 0.38 -3.76 -4.55
N TYR A 85 -0.83 -4.23 -4.19
CA TYR A 85 -1.49 -5.31 -4.91
C TYR A 85 -1.68 -4.94 -6.38
N HIS A 86 -2.25 -3.76 -6.65
CA HIS A 86 -2.49 -3.27 -8.01
C HIS A 86 -1.19 -3.18 -8.83
N GLY A 87 -0.17 -2.53 -8.27
CA GLY A 87 1.11 -2.31 -8.92
C GLY A 87 1.82 -3.62 -9.26
N ILE A 88 1.97 -4.53 -8.30
CA ILE A 88 2.66 -5.81 -8.52
C ILE A 88 1.88 -6.72 -9.46
N PHE A 89 0.55 -6.78 -9.32
CA PHE A 89 -0.30 -7.56 -10.23
C PHE A 89 -0.18 -7.08 -11.69
N ARG A 90 -0.09 -5.77 -11.91
CA ARG A 90 0.16 -5.22 -13.26
C ARG A 90 1.60 -5.47 -13.72
N PHE A 91 2.58 -5.27 -12.83
CA PHE A 91 3.99 -5.39 -13.15
C PHE A 91 4.38 -6.80 -13.60
N GLN A 92 3.91 -7.85 -12.92
CA GLN A 92 4.16 -9.23 -13.34
C GLN A 92 3.56 -9.54 -14.72
N THR A 93 2.37 -9.00 -15.05
CA THR A 93 1.75 -9.18 -16.37
C THR A 93 2.54 -8.46 -17.45
N THR A 94 2.98 -7.22 -17.18
CA THR A 94 3.80 -6.44 -18.11
C THR A 94 5.15 -7.12 -18.38
N LEU A 95 5.83 -7.65 -17.35
CA LEU A 95 7.07 -8.41 -17.54
C LEU A 95 6.86 -9.66 -18.41
N THR A 96 5.75 -10.37 -18.19
CA THR A 96 5.39 -11.54 -19.01
C THR A 96 5.18 -11.16 -20.47
N GLU A 97 4.51 -10.04 -20.73
CA GLU A 97 4.25 -9.49 -22.07
C GLU A 97 5.51 -8.95 -22.76
N LEU A 98 6.48 -8.43 -22.00
CA LEU A 98 7.75 -7.88 -22.52
C LEU A 98 8.81 -8.95 -22.85
N GLY A 99 8.45 -10.24 -22.86
CA GLY A 99 9.32 -11.32 -23.33
C GLY A 99 9.75 -12.32 -22.27
N LEU A 100 9.31 -12.19 -21.01
CA LEU A 100 9.57 -13.16 -19.95
C LEU A 100 8.50 -14.27 -19.87
N LEU A 101 7.79 -14.54 -20.96
CA LEU A 101 6.68 -15.50 -21.00
C LEU A 101 7.06 -16.91 -20.51
N LYS A 102 8.30 -17.35 -20.80
CA LYS A 102 8.87 -18.61 -20.27
C LYS A 102 8.96 -18.67 -18.74
N TYR A 103 9.00 -17.52 -18.07
CA TYR A 103 9.08 -17.38 -16.61
C TYR A 103 7.76 -16.94 -15.98
N ARG A 104 6.65 -16.94 -16.71
CA ARG A 104 5.35 -16.47 -16.24
C ARG A 104 4.99 -16.98 -14.84
N ARG A 105 5.10 -18.29 -14.61
CA ARG A 105 4.77 -18.90 -13.30
C ARG A 105 5.69 -18.41 -12.18
N ALA A 106 6.98 -18.21 -12.47
CA ALA A 106 7.93 -17.70 -11.51
C ALA A 106 7.64 -16.23 -11.18
N LEU A 107 7.31 -15.41 -12.18
CA LEU A 107 6.91 -14.02 -11.99
C LEU A 107 5.63 -13.91 -11.16
N GLU A 108 4.63 -14.73 -11.45
CA GLU A 108 3.39 -14.79 -10.65
C GLU A 108 3.67 -15.20 -9.21
N ALA A 109 4.50 -16.23 -8.98
CA ALA A 109 4.85 -16.68 -7.64
C ALA A 109 5.59 -15.59 -6.84
N VAL A 110 6.59 -14.94 -7.46
CA VAL A 110 7.34 -13.83 -6.85
C VAL A 110 6.44 -12.64 -6.60
N GLY A 111 5.56 -12.30 -7.55
CA GLY A 111 4.62 -11.18 -7.40
C GLY A 111 3.67 -11.39 -6.23
N TYR A 112 3.01 -12.54 -6.13
CA TYR A 112 2.14 -12.85 -4.99
C TYR A 112 2.91 -12.95 -3.67
N PHE A 113 4.16 -13.41 -3.69
CA PHE A 113 5.01 -13.41 -2.50
C PHE A 113 5.32 -12.00 -2.01
N ILE A 114 5.70 -11.09 -2.90
CA ILE A 114 5.95 -9.67 -2.59
C ILE A 114 4.69 -9.01 -2.01
N ILE A 115 3.53 -9.26 -2.62
CA ILE A 115 2.24 -8.75 -2.13
C ILE A 115 1.99 -9.26 -0.70
N PHE A 116 2.12 -10.57 -0.49
CA PHE A 116 1.83 -11.20 0.81
C PHE A 116 2.75 -10.67 1.91
N VAL A 117 4.07 -10.68 1.67
CA VAL A 117 5.06 -10.17 2.63
C VAL A 117 4.85 -8.68 2.87
N GLY A 118 4.65 -7.89 1.81
CA GLY A 118 4.44 -6.45 1.92
C GLY A 118 3.21 -6.09 2.74
N ILE A 119 2.10 -6.80 2.57
CA ILE A 119 0.88 -6.59 3.38
C ILE A 119 1.11 -6.95 4.84
N ILE A 120 1.80 -8.06 5.14
CA ILE A 120 2.12 -8.46 6.51
C ILE A 120 3.01 -7.43 7.18
N VAL A 121 4.09 -7.01 6.50
CA VAL A 121 5.04 -6.02 7.01
C VAL A 121 4.33 -4.68 7.25
N LEU A 122 3.48 -4.24 6.32
CA LEU A 122 2.68 -3.03 6.50
C LEU A 122 1.74 -3.13 7.71
N ALA A 123 1.02 -4.24 7.84
CA ALA A 123 0.12 -4.47 8.97
C ALA A 123 0.89 -4.45 10.30
N TYR A 124 2.05 -5.14 10.35
CA TYR A 124 2.91 -5.16 11.51
C TYR A 124 3.34 -3.75 11.92
N TYR A 125 3.89 -2.95 11.00
CA TYR A 125 4.34 -1.60 11.31
C TYR A 125 3.19 -0.68 11.74
N LEU A 126 2.02 -0.78 11.10
CA LEU A 126 0.86 0.03 11.49
C LEU A 126 0.33 -0.35 12.87
N ILE A 127 0.28 -1.64 13.20
CA ILE A 127 -0.15 -2.11 14.53
C ILE A 127 0.87 -1.72 15.60
N ALA A 128 2.16 -1.97 15.35
CA ALA A 128 3.24 -1.60 16.27
C ALA A 128 3.24 -0.10 16.56
N TRP A 129 3.11 0.72 15.51
CA TRP A 129 3.02 2.16 15.65
C TRP A 129 1.73 2.60 16.37
N TYR A 130 0.58 2.03 16.04
CA TYR A 130 -0.70 2.37 16.67
C TYR A 130 -0.71 2.05 18.18
N LEU A 131 -0.09 0.94 18.58
CA LEU A 131 -0.04 0.51 19.98
C LEU A 131 1.05 1.22 20.80
N ASN A 132 2.23 1.42 20.22
CA ASN A 132 3.42 1.86 20.96
C ASN A 132 3.86 3.29 20.65
N GLY A 133 3.30 3.91 19.61
CA GLY A 133 3.72 5.24 19.12
C GLY A 133 5.16 5.30 18.60
N THR A 134 5.82 4.15 18.46
CA THR A 134 7.21 3.99 18.00
C THR A 134 7.37 2.65 17.29
N ILE A 135 8.29 2.62 16.32
CA ILE A 135 8.75 1.40 15.65
C ILE A 135 10.19 1.19 16.10
N THR A 136 10.43 0.21 16.97
CA THR A 136 11.77 -0.19 17.43
C THR A 136 12.24 -1.42 16.71
#